data_AF-A0A0P7YWA1-F1
#
_entry.id   AF-A0A0P7YWA1-F1
#
_cell.length_a   1.000
_cell.length_b   1.000
_cell.length_c   1.000
_cell.angle_alpha   90.00
_cell.angle_beta   90.00
_cell.angle_gamma   90.00
#
_symmetry.space_group_name_H-M   'P 1'
#
loop_
_entity.id
_entity.type
_entity.pdbx_description
1 polymer ?
#
loop_
_entity_poly.entity_id
_entity_poly.type
_entity_poly.pdbx_seq_one_letter_code
_entity_poly.pdbx_strand_id
1 'polypeptide(L)'
;MTFDRLVLWIIYLSTVVFIWRSLSTRPKQWGWVILCSGLLGLSFGLSFLSTRLAAIVGGAIWTLTVLIPILGVRQINQWVKASRYRRACILARLLLILHPADGWGDRIVPLKALALAQRGHTAKAIQFLKRHQSPKSPIHLLAIALELLIQRQWQNFITWLQAYQKGHIPLNFSLYYLRALGETGQLNLMLREFVALSQRMQRLGDFERLGLARLYVLAFCGEAEAVSQLLNTELRTYPDVKQKFWLATAYQFGGRSHLAQPLFQALSKTRDHLLQTDIQHRLETQTSQLQLNSLSSHILEQLKLTLNDERRYGNPISAPPALVTWGIIALNLLAFYIATRLGGSQDIWVLYRLGALVPSQALAGDWWRLVTSTFLHFGLAHLSMNLFGLYILGTFVEARFGRLRFLFIYLVSGVGSMGFITLLALQGTQEQFVVGASGAVMGLIGAIAALFWQGWRQDNAQIARERFRSILLIIVIQTVFDLSLPEICFLCHASGGVLGFLSGLLVLRKPS
;
A
#
# COMPACT_ATOMS: atom_id res chain seq x y z
N MET A 1 -13.42 -30.18 -12.88
CA MET A 1 -14.28 -29.05 -13.29
C MET A 1 -13.92 -28.69 -14.73
N THR A 2 -14.86 -28.66 -15.68
CA THR A 2 -14.57 -28.34 -17.10
C THR A 2 -14.43 -26.82 -17.31
N PHE A 3 -13.66 -26.39 -18.31
CA PHE A 3 -13.42 -24.96 -18.62
C PHE A 3 -14.73 -24.17 -18.82
N ASP A 4 -15.71 -24.75 -19.55
CA ASP A 4 -17.01 -24.14 -19.78
C ASP A 4 -17.79 -23.88 -18.47
N ARG A 5 -17.71 -24.83 -17.52
CA ARG A 5 -18.34 -24.69 -16.20
C ARG A 5 -17.63 -23.63 -15.35
N LEU A 6 -16.31 -23.48 -15.50
CA LEU A 6 -15.54 -22.43 -14.83
C LEU A 6 -15.94 -21.04 -15.32
N VAL A 7 -16.07 -20.87 -16.64
CA VAL A 7 -16.50 -19.61 -17.27
C VAL A 7 -17.91 -19.22 -16.79
N LEU A 8 -18.86 -20.16 -16.80
CA LEU A 8 -20.23 -19.91 -16.30
C LEU A 8 -20.25 -19.56 -14.81
N TRP A 9 -19.42 -20.22 -13.99
CA TRP A 9 -19.28 -19.87 -12.57
C TRP A 9 -18.79 -18.44 -12.36
N ILE A 10 -17.78 -18.00 -13.14
CA ILE A 10 -17.27 -16.62 -13.09
C ILE A 10 -18.38 -15.63 -13.48
N ILE A 11 -19.13 -15.91 -14.54
CA ILE A 11 -20.24 -15.06 -15.01
C ILE A 11 -21.31 -14.95 -13.90
N TYR A 12 -21.81 -16.06 -13.37
CA TYR A 12 -22.87 -16.06 -12.37
C TYR A 12 -22.44 -15.37 -11.07
N LEU A 13 -21.28 -15.75 -10.52
CA LEU A 13 -20.80 -15.15 -9.28
C LEU A 13 -20.56 -13.65 -9.43
N SER A 14 -19.89 -13.23 -10.50
CA SER A 14 -19.60 -11.80 -10.72
C SER A 14 -20.88 -10.98 -10.94
N THR A 15 -21.82 -11.46 -11.76
CA THR A 15 -23.09 -10.77 -12.03
C THR A 15 -23.95 -10.61 -10.78
N VAL A 16 -24.06 -11.64 -9.94
CA VAL A 16 -24.77 -11.56 -8.64
C VAL A 16 -24.13 -10.52 -7.73
N VAL A 17 -22.80 -10.54 -7.60
CA VAL A 17 -22.07 -9.54 -6.80
C VAL A 17 -22.28 -8.13 -7.34
N PHE A 18 -22.29 -7.94 -8.66
CA PHE A 18 -22.55 -6.63 -9.27
C PHE A 18 -23.98 -6.15 -9.06
N ILE A 19 -24.99 -7.03 -9.16
CA ILE A 19 -26.39 -6.70 -8.86
C ILE A 19 -26.51 -6.25 -7.40
N TRP A 20 -25.99 -7.04 -6.46
CA TRP A 20 -26.01 -6.70 -5.04
C TRP A 20 -25.36 -5.34 -4.76
N ARG A 21 -24.15 -5.13 -5.31
CA ARG A 21 -23.42 -3.87 -5.13
C ARG A 21 -24.20 -2.69 -5.70
N SER A 22 -24.79 -2.83 -6.87
CA SER A 22 -25.50 -1.76 -7.59
C SER A 22 -26.83 -1.38 -6.92
N LEU A 23 -27.49 -2.35 -6.26
CA LEU A 23 -28.66 -2.12 -5.42
C LEU A 23 -28.30 -1.46 -4.07
N SER A 24 -27.08 -1.68 -3.60
CA SER A 24 -26.56 -1.14 -2.33
C SER A 24 -26.05 0.30 -2.44
N THR A 25 -25.83 0.84 -3.64
CA THR A 25 -25.41 2.25 -3.82
C THR A 25 -26.61 3.21 -3.74
N ARG A 26 -26.34 4.45 -3.31
CA ARG A 26 -27.30 5.56 -3.39
C ARG A 26 -26.70 6.72 -4.22
N PRO A 27 -27.30 7.13 -5.35
CA PRO A 27 -28.46 6.52 -6.01
C PRO A 27 -28.17 5.09 -6.49
N LYS A 28 -29.24 4.29 -6.65
CA LYS A 28 -29.14 2.93 -7.19
C LYS A 28 -28.67 2.98 -8.64
N GLN A 29 -27.79 2.06 -9.01
CA GLN A 29 -27.25 1.95 -10.37
C GLN A 29 -28.03 0.92 -11.18
N TRP A 30 -29.23 1.28 -11.60
CA TRP A 30 -30.16 0.40 -12.32
C TRP A 30 -29.60 -0.12 -13.64
N GLY A 31 -28.78 0.67 -14.34
CA GLY A 31 -28.13 0.22 -15.58
C GLY A 31 -27.28 -1.03 -15.38
N TRP A 32 -26.56 -1.15 -14.25
CA TRP A 32 -25.78 -2.35 -13.93
C TRP A 32 -26.67 -3.52 -13.52
N VAL A 33 -27.76 -3.26 -12.79
CA VAL A 33 -28.72 -4.29 -12.36
C VAL A 33 -29.38 -4.92 -13.58
N ILE A 34 -29.89 -4.11 -14.51
CA ILE A 34 -30.58 -4.58 -15.72
C ILE A 34 -29.61 -5.40 -16.58
N LEU A 35 -28.41 -4.89 -16.84
CA LEU A 35 -27.41 -5.58 -17.67
C LEU A 35 -26.97 -6.92 -17.06
N CYS A 36 -26.62 -6.93 -15.78
CA CYS A 36 -26.18 -8.16 -15.11
C CYS A 36 -27.31 -9.18 -14.97
N SER A 37 -28.55 -8.72 -14.74
CA SER A 37 -29.71 -9.62 -14.65
C SER A 37 -30.06 -10.24 -16.01
N GLY A 38 -30.00 -9.43 -17.08
CA GLY A 38 -30.18 -9.93 -18.45
C GLY A 38 -29.11 -10.93 -18.86
N LEU A 39 -27.84 -10.66 -18.52
CA LEU A 39 -26.73 -11.58 -18.78
C LEU A 39 -26.85 -12.89 -18.00
N LEU A 40 -27.26 -12.82 -16.73
CA LEU A 40 -27.50 -13.99 -15.90
C LEU A 40 -28.65 -14.83 -16.46
N GLY A 41 -29.77 -14.21 -16.81
CA GLY A 41 -30.92 -14.89 -17.43
C GLY A 41 -30.59 -15.53 -18.77
N LEU A 42 -29.88 -14.82 -19.65
CA LEU A 42 -29.45 -15.34 -20.96
C LEU A 42 -28.50 -16.54 -20.81
N SER A 43 -27.47 -16.41 -19.96
CA SER A 43 -26.49 -17.47 -19.75
C SER A 43 -27.13 -18.71 -19.11
N PHE A 44 -28.06 -18.51 -18.18
CA PHE A 44 -28.84 -19.57 -17.56
C PHE A 44 -29.76 -20.27 -18.58
N GLY A 45 -30.50 -19.51 -19.40
CA GLY A 45 -31.36 -20.06 -20.45
C GLY A 45 -30.58 -20.89 -21.47
N LEU A 46 -29.44 -20.37 -21.96
CA LEU A 46 -28.57 -21.11 -22.89
C LEU A 46 -27.98 -22.37 -22.27
N SER A 47 -27.83 -22.42 -20.95
CA SER A 47 -27.25 -23.59 -20.26
C SER A 47 -28.14 -24.84 -20.34
N PHE A 48 -29.46 -24.66 -20.53
CA PHE A 48 -30.40 -25.76 -20.80
C PHE A 48 -30.27 -26.33 -22.23
N LEU A 49 -29.78 -25.53 -23.18
CA LEU A 49 -29.56 -25.98 -24.56
C LEU A 49 -28.19 -26.63 -24.72
N SER A 50 -27.14 -25.94 -24.27
CA SER A 50 -25.77 -26.44 -24.29
C SER A 50 -24.90 -25.61 -23.36
N THR A 51 -24.22 -26.30 -22.43
CA THR A 51 -23.26 -25.65 -21.54
C THR A 51 -22.13 -24.93 -22.31
N ARG A 52 -21.73 -25.47 -23.47
CA ARG A 52 -20.69 -24.88 -24.31
C ARG A 52 -21.17 -23.59 -24.99
N LEU A 53 -22.39 -23.58 -25.53
CA LEU A 53 -22.99 -22.36 -26.13
C LEU A 53 -23.18 -21.28 -25.07
N ALA A 54 -23.67 -21.64 -23.89
CA ALA A 54 -23.82 -20.73 -22.77
C ALA A 54 -22.48 -20.11 -22.34
N ALA A 55 -21.41 -20.91 -22.26
CA ALA A 55 -20.08 -20.43 -21.91
C ALA A 55 -19.49 -19.49 -22.96
N ILE A 56 -19.61 -19.81 -24.25
CA ILE A 56 -19.05 -18.98 -25.34
C ILE A 56 -19.83 -17.66 -25.46
N VAL A 57 -21.16 -17.73 -25.60
CA VAL A 57 -21.99 -16.54 -25.81
C VAL A 57 -22.04 -15.68 -24.54
N GLY A 58 -22.31 -16.31 -23.39
CA GLY A 58 -22.30 -15.63 -22.09
C GLY A 58 -20.94 -15.02 -21.78
N GLY A 59 -19.85 -15.76 -22.03
CA GLY A 59 -18.48 -15.28 -21.82
C GLY A 59 -18.10 -14.11 -22.72
N ALA A 60 -18.49 -14.13 -24.00
CA ALA A 60 -18.25 -13.03 -24.93
C ALA A 60 -19.00 -11.76 -24.51
N ILE A 61 -20.30 -11.87 -24.20
CA ILE A 61 -21.12 -10.74 -23.76
C ILE A 61 -20.62 -10.21 -22.42
N TRP A 62 -20.30 -11.09 -21.46
CA TRP A 62 -19.71 -10.71 -20.17
C TRP A 62 -18.39 -9.98 -20.35
N THR A 63 -17.52 -10.44 -21.24
CA THR A 63 -16.23 -9.81 -21.50
C THR A 63 -16.42 -8.39 -22.06
N LEU A 64 -17.32 -8.24 -23.04
CA LEU A 64 -17.61 -6.97 -23.70
C LEU A 64 -18.30 -5.96 -22.80
N THR A 65 -19.26 -6.40 -21.98
CA THR A 65 -20.15 -5.51 -21.23
C THR A 65 -19.78 -5.35 -19.75
N VAL A 66 -18.99 -6.27 -19.17
CA VAL A 66 -18.57 -6.22 -17.76
C VAL A 66 -17.06 -6.03 -17.65
N LEU A 67 -16.27 -6.96 -18.18
CA LEU A 67 -14.81 -6.96 -17.97
C LEU A 67 -14.13 -5.74 -18.63
N ILE A 68 -14.39 -5.50 -19.92
CA ILE A 68 -13.79 -4.40 -20.67
C ILE A 68 -14.14 -3.04 -20.04
N PRO A 69 -15.40 -2.73 -19.68
CA PRO A 69 -15.74 -1.50 -18.96
C PRO A 69 -15.02 -1.33 -17.61
N ILE A 70 -14.89 -2.40 -16.81
CA ILE A 70 -14.17 -2.34 -15.52
C ILE A 70 -12.70 -2.01 -15.72
N LEU A 71 -12.02 -2.71 -16.64
CA LEU A 71 -10.64 -2.44 -16.99
C LEU A 71 -10.48 -1.03 -17.57
N GLY A 72 -11.43 -0.63 -18.40
CA GLY A 72 -11.52 0.69 -18.98
C GLY A 72 -11.63 1.81 -17.94
N VAL A 73 -12.47 1.66 -16.91
CA VAL A 73 -12.57 2.63 -15.80
C VAL A 73 -11.25 2.70 -15.02
N ARG A 74 -10.62 1.56 -14.75
CA ARG A 74 -9.28 1.55 -14.10
C ARG A 74 -8.28 2.34 -14.95
N GLN A 75 -8.28 2.14 -16.26
CA GLN A 75 -7.38 2.85 -17.17
C GLN A 75 -7.70 4.35 -17.28
N ILE A 76 -8.98 4.73 -17.32
CA ILE A 76 -9.44 6.13 -17.28
C ILE A 76 -8.91 6.79 -16.01
N ASN A 77 -9.10 6.17 -14.84
CA ASN A 77 -8.62 6.72 -13.57
C ASN A 77 -7.10 6.92 -13.58
N GLN A 78 -6.33 5.94 -14.09
CA GLN A 78 -4.88 6.09 -14.26
C GLN A 78 -4.51 7.26 -15.18
N TRP A 79 -5.22 7.43 -16.30
CA TRP A 79 -4.96 8.56 -17.20
C TRP A 79 -5.37 9.90 -16.61
N VAL A 80 -6.44 9.97 -15.83
CA VAL A 80 -6.82 11.17 -15.07
C VAL A 80 -5.73 11.56 -14.09
N LYS A 81 -5.18 10.59 -13.34
CA LYS A 81 -4.03 10.81 -12.45
C LYS A 81 -2.84 11.39 -13.22
N ALA A 82 -2.57 10.81 -14.39
CA ALA A 82 -1.53 11.24 -15.33
C ALA A 82 -1.82 12.57 -16.06
N SER A 83 -2.91 13.28 -15.74
CA SER A 83 -3.39 14.47 -16.48
C SER A 83 -3.58 14.21 -17.99
N ARG A 84 -3.84 12.98 -18.41
CA ARG A 84 -4.10 12.61 -19.81
C ARG A 84 -5.60 12.69 -20.11
N TYR A 85 -6.22 13.84 -19.86
CA TYR A 85 -7.68 14.02 -19.91
C TYR A 85 -8.29 13.72 -21.27
N ARG A 86 -7.59 14.04 -22.37
CA ARG A 86 -8.07 13.72 -23.74
C ARG A 86 -8.21 12.21 -23.94
N ARG A 87 -7.19 11.42 -23.55
CA ARG A 87 -7.20 9.96 -23.69
C ARG A 87 -8.29 9.34 -22.81
N ALA A 88 -8.40 9.82 -21.57
CA ALA A 88 -9.48 9.45 -20.65
C ALA A 88 -10.86 9.74 -21.23
N CYS A 89 -11.06 10.92 -21.84
CA CYS A 89 -12.32 11.30 -22.46
C CYS A 89 -12.66 10.42 -23.68
N ILE A 90 -11.68 10.09 -24.52
CA ILE A 90 -11.90 9.22 -25.70
C ILE A 90 -12.34 7.82 -25.24
N LEU A 91 -11.61 7.23 -24.30
CA LEU A 91 -11.95 5.90 -23.78
C LEU A 91 -13.30 5.91 -23.04
N ALA A 92 -13.61 6.96 -22.27
CA ALA A 92 -14.92 7.09 -21.62
C ALA A 92 -16.07 7.11 -22.63
N ARG A 93 -15.89 7.77 -23.79
CA ARG A 93 -16.89 7.76 -24.87
C ARG A 93 -17.02 6.40 -25.54
N LEU A 94 -15.91 5.71 -25.80
CA LEU A 94 -15.93 4.37 -26.39
C LEU A 94 -16.63 3.37 -25.48
N LEU A 95 -16.35 3.41 -24.18
CA LEU A 95 -16.96 2.51 -23.21
C LEU A 95 -18.44 2.80 -22.97
N LEU A 96 -18.90 4.06 -23.17
CA LEU A 96 -20.33 4.39 -23.12
C LEU A 96 -21.14 3.63 -24.19
N ILE A 97 -20.52 3.27 -25.32
CA ILE A 97 -21.15 2.43 -26.36
C ILE A 97 -21.34 1.00 -25.84
N LEU A 98 -20.36 0.48 -25.09
CA LEU A 98 -20.37 -0.90 -24.58
C LEU A 98 -21.25 -1.09 -23.33
N HIS A 99 -21.51 -0.01 -22.58
CA HIS A 99 -22.35 -0.08 -21.40
C HIS A 99 -23.11 1.25 -21.16
N PRO A 100 -24.45 1.24 -21.11
CA PRO A 100 -25.27 2.42 -20.82
C PRO A 100 -25.33 2.75 -19.31
N ALA A 101 -24.29 2.45 -18.53
CA ALA A 101 -24.34 2.52 -17.06
C ALA A 101 -24.62 3.94 -16.57
N ASP A 102 -25.49 4.03 -15.57
CA ASP A 102 -25.86 5.28 -14.91
C ASP A 102 -24.61 6.05 -14.45
N GLY A 103 -24.56 7.35 -14.76
CA GLY A 103 -23.47 8.25 -14.35
C GLY A 103 -22.18 8.15 -15.16
N TRP A 104 -22.12 7.40 -16.27
CA TRP A 104 -20.95 7.40 -17.16
C TRP A 104 -20.88 8.66 -18.05
N GLY A 105 -22.02 9.10 -18.58
CA GLY A 105 -22.12 10.38 -19.31
C GLY A 105 -21.61 11.55 -18.45
N ASP A 106 -21.92 11.51 -17.17
CA ASP A 106 -21.51 12.49 -16.15
C ASP A 106 -19.99 12.58 -15.97
N ARG A 107 -19.25 11.49 -16.25
CA ARG A 107 -17.78 11.48 -16.20
C ARG A 107 -17.15 12.12 -17.44
N ILE A 108 -17.85 12.17 -18.57
CA ILE A 108 -17.30 12.70 -19.82
C ILE A 108 -17.17 14.23 -19.74
N VAL A 109 -18.17 14.90 -19.15
CA VAL A 109 -18.21 16.36 -19.04
C VAL A 109 -16.96 16.94 -18.35
N PRO A 110 -16.59 16.52 -17.13
CA PRO A 110 -15.39 17.04 -16.46
C PRO A 110 -14.11 16.73 -17.24
N LEU A 111 -14.00 15.53 -17.84
CA LEU A 111 -12.83 15.14 -18.64
C LEU A 111 -12.68 15.99 -19.90
N LYS A 112 -13.79 16.29 -20.59
CA LYS A 112 -13.78 17.13 -21.79
C LYS A 112 -13.43 18.58 -21.45
N ALA A 113 -14.00 19.12 -20.38
CA ALA A 113 -13.68 20.48 -19.92
C ALA A 113 -12.19 20.61 -19.57
N LEU A 114 -11.66 19.69 -18.77
CA LEU A 114 -10.24 19.66 -18.41
C LEU A 114 -9.33 19.45 -19.64
N ALA A 115 -9.72 18.60 -20.58
CA ALA A 115 -8.95 18.40 -21.83
C ALA A 115 -8.92 19.65 -22.72
N LEU A 116 -10.00 20.44 -22.74
CA LEU A 116 -10.03 21.72 -23.47
C LEU A 116 -9.15 22.76 -22.78
N ALA A 117 -9.27 22.90 -21.46
CA ALA A 117 -8.47 23.85 -20.69
C ALA A 117 -6.97 23.51 -20.72
N GLN A 118 -6.61 22.23 -20.65
CA GLN A 118 -5.22 21.75 -20.76
C GLN A 118 -4.56 22.14 -22.10
N ARG A 119 -5.35 22.40 -23.15
CA ARG A 119 -4.88 22.83 -24.48
C ARG A 119 -4.91 24.35 -24.68
N GLY A 120 -5.21 25.12 -23.65
CA GLY A 120 -5.34 26.58 -23.73
C GLY A 120 -6.71 27.06 -24.24
N HIS A 121 -7.67 26.17 -24.51
CA HIS A 121 -9.03 26.56 -24.92
C HIS A 121 -9.94 26.85 -23.72
N THR A 122 -9.46 27.67 -22.78
CA THR A 122 -10.12 27.95 -21.49
C THR A 122 -11.53 28.52 -21.66
N ALA A 123 -11.72 29.50 -22.55
CA ALA A 123 -13.03 30.09 -22.83
C ALA A 123 -14.05 29.04 -23.33
N LYS A 124 -13.63 28.14 -24.23
CA LYS A 124 -14.48 27.03 -24.72
C LYS A 124 -14.81 26.03 -23.62
N ALA A 125 -13.85 25.75 -22.72
CA ALA A 125 -14.08 24.87 -21.57
C ALA A 125 -15.14 25.45 -20.63
N ILE A 126 -15.03 26.73 -20.30
CA ILE A 126 -15.99 27.45 -19.43
C ILE A 126 -17.37 27.48 -20.07
N GLN A 127 -17.49 27.88 -21.33
CA GLN A 127 -18.77 27.89 -22.04
C GLN A 127 -19.43 26.50 -22.06
N PHE A 128 -18.63 25.44 -22.19
CA PHE A 128 -19.11 24.07 -22.14
C PHE A 128 -19.62 23.67 -20.75
N LEU A 129 -18.92 24.07 -19.68
CA LEU A 129 -19.32 23.82 -18.29
C LEU A 129 -20.61 24.56 -17.93
N LYS A 130 -20.77 25.83 -18.32
CA LYS A 130 -21.97 26.64 -18.06
C LYS A 130 -23.28 25.98 -18.53
N ARG A 131 -23.23 25.27 -19.66
CA ARG A 131 -24.39 24.51 -20.18
C ARG A 131 -24.86 23.38 -19.26
N HIS A 132 -24.01 22.92 -18.34
CA HIS A 132 -24.27 21.81 -17.42
C HIS A 132 -24.48 22.28 -15.97
N GLN A 133 -24.60 23.58 -15.72
CA GLN A 133 -24.81 24.13 -14.36
C GLN A 133 -26.29 24.20 -13.93
N SER A 134 -27.21 23.79 -14.81
CA SER A 134 -28.63 23.71 -14.46
C SER A 134 -28.84 22.78 -13.26
N PRO A 135 -29.66 23.15 -12.25
CA PRO A 135 -29.97 22.30 -11.09
C PRO A 135 -30.54 20.92 -11.46
N LYS A 136 -31.10 20.78 -12.66
CA LYS A 136 -31.60 19.52 -13.20
C LYS A 136 -30.48 18.55 -13.64
N SER A 137 -29.24 19.03 -13.75
CA SER A 137 -28.10 18.22 -14.17
C SER A 137 -27.46 17.50 -12.98
N PRO A 138 -27.21 16.17 -13.05
CA PRO A 138 -26.56 15.41 -11.99
C PRO A 138 -25.12 15.87 -11.69
N ILE A 139 -24.50 16.61 -12.61
CA ILE A 139 -23.13 17.13 -12.50
C ILE A 139 -23.05 18.63 -12.22
N HIS A 140 -24.17 19.29 -11.93
CA HIS A 140 -24.20 20.75 -11.86
C HIS A 140 -23.17 21.32 -10.87
N LEU A 141 -23.03 20.72 -9.68
CA LEU A 141 -22.03 21.14 -8.68
C LEU A 141 -20.61 20.98 -9.17
N LEU A 142 -20.32 19.86 -9.83
CA LEU A 142 -19.00 19.61 -10.38
C LEU A 142 -18.69 20.59 -11.52
N ALA A 143 -19.70 20.97 -12.31
CA ALA A 143 -19.54 21.94 -13.38
C ALA A 143 -19.26 23.35 -12.85
N ILE A 144 -19.94 23.78 -11.78
CA ILE A 144 -19.65 25.05 -11.09
C ILE A 144 -18.25 25.02 -10.49
N ALA A 145 -17.91 23.96 -9.74
CA ALA A 145 -16.60 23.78 -9.14
C ALA A 145 -15.48 23.86 -10.18
N LEU A 146 -15.59 23.11 -11.28
CA LEU A 146 -14.57 23.10 -12.33
C LEU A 146 -14.47 24.45 -13.05
N GLU A 147 -15.57 25.18 -13.23
CA GLU A 147 -15.51 26.53 -13.80
C GLU A 147 -14.65 27.45 -12.92
N LEU A 148 -14.92 27.47 -11.61
CA LEU A 148 -14.19 28.30 -10.66
C LEU A 148 -12.72 27.90 -10.57
N LEU A 149 -12.43 26.59 -10.57
CA LEU A 149 -11.08 26.05 -10.50
C LEU A 149 -10.26 26.35 -11.77
N ILE A 150 -10.86 26.19 -12.96
CA ILE A 150 -10.20 26.51 -14.24
C ILE A 150 -9.88 28.01 -14.33
N GLN A 151 -10.77 28.86 -13.80
CA GLN A 151 -10.57 30.31 -13.72
C GLN A 151 -9.71 30.75 -12.52
N ARG A 152 -9.28 29.83 -11.65
CA ARG A 152 -8.51 30.12 -10.41
C ARG A 152 -9.21 31.10 -9.47
N GLN A 153 -10.53 31.10 -9.48
CA GLN A 153 -11.31 31.88 -8.54
C GLN A 153 -11.39 31.12 -7.21
N TRP A 154 -10.24 30.92 -6.57
CA TRP A 154 -10.09 30.09 -5.36
C TRP A 154 -10.97 30.59 -4.22
N GLN A 155 -11.02 31.91 -4.01
CA GLN A 155 -11.86 32.52 -2.99
C GLN A 155 -13.35 32.30 -3.28
N ASN A 156 -13.79 32.49 -4.53
CA ASN A 156 -15.18 32.25 -4.92
C ASN A 156 -15.56 30.77 -4.77
N PHE A 157 -14.62 29.86 -5.05
CA PHE A 157 -14.83 28.42 -4.83
C PHE A 157 -15.02 28.09 -3.34
N ILE A 158 -14.21 28.67 -2.45
CA ILE A 158 -14.37 28.50 -1.00
C ILE A 158 -15.73 29.02 -0.55
N THR A 159 -16.07 30.26 -0.88
CA THR A 159 -17.34 30.90 -0.50
C THR A 159 -18.53 30.12 -1.03
N TRP A 160 -18.48 29.69 -2.30
CA TRP A 160 -19.53 28.89 -2.92
C TRP A 160 -19.72 27.54 -2.20
N LEU A 161 -18.63 26.83 -1.92
CA LEU A 161 -18.71 25.50 -1.30
C LEU A 161 -19.23 25.58 0.14
N GLN A 162 -18.82 26.60 0.90
CA GLN A 162 -19.31 26.87 2.25
C GLN A 162 -20.78 27.30 2.26
N ALA A 163 -21.22 28.13 1.30
CA ALA A 163 -22.62 28.55 1.18
C ALA A 163 -23.53 27.40 0.74
N TYR A 164 -23.04 26.52 -0.13
CA TYR A 164 -23.81 25.39 -0.65
C TYR A 164 -24.07 24.32 0.40
N GLN A 165 -23.19 24.16 1.40
CA GLN A 165 -23.28 23.04 2.33
C GLN A 165 -23.23 23.46 3.81
N LYS A 166 -24.39 23.37 4.47
CA LYS A 166 -24.50 23.40 5.94
C LYS A 166 -24.03 22.05 6.51
N GLY A 167 -22.72 21.78 6.50
CA GLY A 167 -22.17 20.54 7.04
C GLY A 167 -20.79 20.17 6.50
N HIS A 168 -20.50 18.87 6.43
CA HIS A 168 -19.17 18.36 6.05
C HIS A 168 -18.90 18.43 4.55
N ILE A 169 -17.74 18.97 4.17
CA ILE A 169 -17.27 19.02 2.78
C ILE A 169 -17.34 17.64 2.11
N PRO A 170 -17.86 17.51 0.88
CA PRO A 170 -17.98 16.23 0.20
C PRO A 170 -16.59 15.76 -0.22
N LEU A 171 -16.32 14.47 -0.10
CA LEU A 171 -15.00 13.92 -0.43
C LEU A 171 -14.57 14.18 -1.89
N ASN A 172 -15.51 14.36 -2.81
CA ASN A 172 -15.20 14.66 -4.21
C ASN A 172 -14.66 16.09 -4.41
N PHE A 173 -14.91 17.01 -3.47
CA PHE A 173 -14.39 18.37 -3.48
C PHE A 173 -13.24 18.60 -2.48
N SER A 174 -13.04 17.67 -1.54
CA SER A 174 -12.05 17.78 -0.44
C SER A 174 -10.65 18.23 -0.89
N LEU A 175 -10.07 17.58 -1.92
CA LEU A 175 -8.75 17.93 -2.43
C LEU A 175 -8.70 19.33 -3.06
N TYR A 176 -9.75 19.70 -3.81
CA TYR A 176 -9.84 21.04 -4.40
C TYR A 176 -10.02 22.12 -3.34
N TYR A 177 -10.76 21.80 -2.27
CA TYR A 177 -10.96 22.69 -1.13
C TYR A 177 -9.68 22.93 -0.34
N LEU A 178 -8.95 21.87 0.03
CA LEU A 178 -7.65 21.99 0.69
C LEU A 178 -6.67 22.79 -0.16
N ARG A 179 -6.62 22.52 -1.48
CA ARG A 179 -5.80 23.31 -2.40
C ARG A 179 -6.24 24.77 -2.41
N ALA A 180 -7.53 25.07 -2.56
CA ALA A 180 -8.03 26.44 -2.60
C ALA A 180 -7.67 27.23 -1.34
N LEU A 181 -7.76 26.61 -0.15
CA LEU A 181 -7.34 27.24 1.11
C LEU A 181 -5.85 27.55 1.14
N GLY A 182 -5.01 26.67 0.60
CA GLY A 182 -3.57 26.92 0.43
C GLY A 182 -3.29 28.05 -0.55
N GLU A 183 -3.97 28.07 -1.70
CA GLU A 183 -3.83 29.11 -2.72
C GLU A 183 -4.26 30.50 -2.23
N THR A 184 -5.23 30.58 -1.32
CA THR A 184 -5.67 31.85 -0.69
C THR A 184 -4.93 32.19 0.60
N GLY A 185 -3.94 31.39 1.00
CA GLY A 185 -3.15 31.63 2.22
C GLY A 185 -3.88 31.34 3.53
N GLN A 186 -5.04 30.70 3.50
CA GLN A 186 -5.83 30.35 4.69
C GLN A 186 -5.31 29.06 5.38
N LEU A 187 -4.02 29.03 5.72
CA LEU A 187 -3.33 27.81 6.19
C LEU A 187 -3.88 27.26 7.51
N ASN A 188 -4.25 28.12 8.45
CA ASN A 188 -4.83 27.70 9.73
C ASN A 188 -6.17 26.98 9.53
N LEU A 189 -7.01 27.46 8.60
CA LEU A 189 -8.26 26.79 8.24
C LEU A 189 -7.98 25.48 7.49
N MET A 190 -7.01 25.48 6.58
CA MET A 190 -6.58 24.29 5.83
C MET A 190 -6.19 23.14 6.77
N LEU A 191 -5.36 23.41 7.78
CA LEU A 191 -4.89 22.42 8.74
C LEU A 191 -6.04 21.88 9.61
N ARG A 192 -6.96 22.74 10.06
CA ARG A 192 -8.15 22.32 10.80
C ARG A 192 -9.05 21.41 9.97
N GLU A 193 -9.35 21.79 8.73
CA GLU A 193 -10.19 21.01 7.81
C GLU A 193 -9.52 19.69 7.40
N PHE A 194 -8.19 19.68 7.27
CA PHE A 194 -7.41 18.49 6.99
C PHE A 194 -7.61 17.38 8.03
N VAL A 195 -7.72 17.71 9.33
CA VAL A 195 -7.94 16.71 10.38
C VAL A 195 -9.26 15.96 10.16
N ALA A 196 -10.35 16.68 9.93
CA ALA A 196 -11.67 16.05 9.73
C ALA A 196 -11.72 15.25 8.41
N LEU A 197 -11.11 15.78 7.35
CA LEU A 197 -11.06 15.12 6.05
C LEU A 197 -10.18 13.87 6.05
N SER A 198 -9.02 13.92 6.69
CA SER A 198 -8.07 12.81 6.73
C SER A 198 -8.64 11.60 7.49
N GLN A 199 -9.28 11.82 8.64
CA GLN A 199 -9.98 10.76 9.38
C GLN A 199 -11.09 10.10 8.54
N ARG A 200 -11.82 10.89 7.74
CA ARG A 200 -12.87 10.36 6.86
C ARG A 200 -12.27 9.55 5.70
N MET A 201 -11.16 10.01 5.10
CA MET A 201 -10.45 9.29 4.04
C MET A 201 -9.88 7.97 4.55
N GLN A 202 -9.31 7.95 5.76
CA GLN A 202 -8.81 6.74 6.42
C GLN A 202 -9.92 5.71 6.66
N ARG A 203 -11.06 6.14 7.23
CA ARG A 203 -12.22 5.24 7.47
C ARG A 203 -12.76 4.59 6.20
N LEU A 204 -12.65 5.26 5.06
CA LEU A 204 -13.10 4.75 3.76
C LEU A 204 -12.01 3.97 3.01
N GLY A 205 -10.79 3.90 3.54
CA GLY A 205 -9.65 3.27 2.87
C GLY A 205 -9.18 4.01 1.61
N ASP A 206 -9.48 5.31 1.47
CA ASP A 206 -9.07 6.14 0.33
C ASP A 206 -7.67 6.75 0.55
N PHE A 207 -6.67 5.86 0.62
CA PHE A 207 -5.27 6.23 0.91
C PHE A 207 -4.65 7.12 -0.17
N GLU A 208 -5.15 7.06 -1.41
CA GLU A 208 -4.67 7.93 -2.48
C GLU A 208 -5.08 9.40 -2.24
N ARG A 209 -6.36 9.65 -1.93
CA ARG A 209 -6.78 11.01 -1.58
C ARG A 209 -6.11 11.48 -0.29
N LEU A 210 -5.91 10.59 0.68
CA LEU A 210 -5.18 10.92 1.89
C LEU A 210 -3.75 11.39 1.57
N GLY A 211 -3.02 10.64 0.73
CA GLY A 211 -1.67 11.02 0.29
C GLY A 211 -1.66 12.39 -0.40
N LEU A 212 -2.60 12.65 -1.32
CA LEU A 212 -2.70 13.97 -1.98
C LEU A 212 -3.08 15.10 -1.00
N ALA A 213 -3.93 14.84 -0.01
CA ALA A 213 -4.28 15.81 1.02
C ALA A 213 -3.06 16.17 1.88
N ARG A 214 -2.28 15.16 2.31
CA ARG A 214 -1.00 15.33 3.01
C ARG A 214 -0.03 16.15 2.17
N LEU A 215 0.09 15.84 0.87
CA LEU A 215 0.96 16.57 -0.06
C LEU A 215 0.63 18.06 -0.11
N TYR A 216 -0.65 18.42 -0.25
CA TYR A 216 -1.05 19.81 -0.34
C TYR A 216 -0.75 20.57 0.95
N VAL A 217 -1.13 20.01 2.10
CA VAL A 217 -0.86 20.61 3.41
C VAL A 217 0.64 20.86 3.60
N LEU A 218 1.46 19.83 3.39
CA LEU A 218 2.91 19.94 3.58
C LEU A 218 3.56 20.91 2.60
N ALA A 219 3.13 20.91 1.33
CA ALA A 219 3.67 21.82 0.33
C ALA A 219 3.34 23.29 0.66
N PHE A 220 2.09 23.60 1.02
CA PHE A 220 1.70 24.96 1.39
C PHE A 220 2.26 25.41 2.74
N CYS A 221 2.59 24.48 3.64
CA CYS A 221 3.30 24.77 4.89
C CYS A 221 4.84 24.82 4.72
N GLY A 222 5.38 24.62 3.52
CA GLY A 222 6.82 24.75 3.25
C GLY A 222 7.69 23.55 3.63
N GLU A 223 7.07 22.40 3.92
CA GLU A 223 7.76 21.20 4.44
C GLU A 223 8.35 20.34 3.30
N ALA A 224 9.36 20.87 2.62
CA ALA A 224 9.92 20.26 1.41
C ALA A 224 10.48 18.84 1.62
N GLU A 225 11.04 18.55 2.79
CA GLU A 225 11.56 17.22 3.11
C GLU A 225 10.44 16.19 3.27
N ALA A 226 9.37 16.55 3.99
CA ALA A 226 8.19 15.70 4.15
C ALA A 226 7.47 15.49 2.81
N VAL A 227 7.41 16.52 1.96
CA VAL A 227 6.90 16.42 0.58
C VAL A 227 7.75 15.45 -0.24
N SER A 228 9.07 15.60 -0.24
CA SER A 228 9.95 14.69 -0.98
C SER A 228 9.81 13.25 -0.49
N GLN A 229 9.67 13.04 0.83
CA GLN A 229 9.43 11.73 1.40
C GLN A 229 8.13 11.11 0.86
N LEU A 230 7.02 11.86 0.91
CA LEU A 230 5.72 11.41 0.47
C LEU A 230 5.69 11.07 -1.03
N LEU A 231 6.37 11.87 -1.85
CA LEU A 231 6.52 11.65 -3.29
C LEU A 231 7.34 10.39 -3.62
N ASN A 232 8.32 10.05 -2.79
CA ASN A 232 9.13 8.84 -2.95
C ASN A 232 8.45 7.57 -2.39
N THR A 233 7.44 7.73 -1.54
CA THR A 233 6.71 6.63 -0.90
C THR A 233 5.30 6.47 -1.46
N GLU A 234 4.30 7.07 -0.80
CA GLU A 234 2.86 6.91 -1.09
C GLU A 234 2.49 7.41 -2.49
N LEU A 235 3.15 8.48 -2.94
CA LEU A 235 2.84 9.16 -4.20
C LEU A 235 3.89 8.88 -5.30
N ARG A 236 4.63 7.76 -5.21
CA ARG A 236 5.64 7.37 -6.22
C ARG A 236 5.07 7.28 -7.65
N THR A 237 3.81 6.88 -7.78
CA THR A 237 3.12 6.76 -9.07
C THR A 237 2.56 8.08 -9.60
N TYR A 238 2.68 9.16 -8.83
CA TYR A 238 2.23 10.48 -9.24
C TYR A 238 3.10 11.01 -10.38
N PRO A 239 2.56 11.74 -11.37
CA PRO A 239 3.35 12.15 -12.53
C PRO A 239 4.54 13.03 -12.17
N ASP A 240 5.70 12.73 -12.74
CA ASP A 240 7.00 13.37 -12.46
C ASP A 240 6.94 14.91 -12.51
N VAL A 241 6.23 15.43 -13.51
CA VAL A 241 5.98 16.87 -13.71
C VAL A 241 5.23 17.47 -12.51
N LYS A 242 4.23 16.76 -11.97
CA LYS A 242 3.47 17.22 -10.80
C LYS A 242 4.25 17.03 -9.50
N GLN A 243 5.05 15.96 -9.38
CA GLN A 243 5.94 15.76 -8.24
C GLN A 243 6.88 16.97 -8.10
N LYS A 244 7.54 17.36 -9.20
CA LYS A 244 8.43 18.53 -9.26
C LYS A 244 7.69 19.83 -8.96
N PHE A 245 6.47 20.00 -9.47
CA PHE A 245 5.65 21.19 -9.20
C PHE A 245 5.34 21.36 -7.70
N TRP A 246 4.90 20.29 -7.03
CA TRP A 246 4.58 20.36 -5.61
C TRP A 246 5.82 20.46 -4.72
N LEU A 247 6.93 19.84 -5.11
CA LEU A 247 8.21 20.02 -4.44
C LEU A 247 8.72 21.47 -4.56
N ALA A 248 8.62 22.07 -5.75
CA ALA A 248 8.95 23.48 -5.97
C ALA A 248 8.04 24.41 -5.16
N THR A 249 6.75 24.08 -5.06
CA THR A 249 5.80 24.80 -4.19
C THR A 249 6.24 24.71 -2.73
N ALA A 250 6.63 23.54 -2.25
CA ALA A 250 7.15 23.38 -0.88
C ALA A 250 8.42 24.20 -0.63
N TYR A 251 9.36 24.23 -1.57
CA TYR A 251 10.54 25.08 -1.46
C TYR A 251 10.20 26.57 -1.42
N GLN A 252 9.25 27.03 -2.24
CA GLN A 252 8.82 28.42 -2.27
C GLN A 252 8.19 28.84 -0.94
N PHE A 253 7.21 28.08 -0.45
CA PHE A 253 6.53 28.39 0.82
C PHE A 253 7.45 28.21 2.04
N GLY A 254 8.49 27.37 1.93
CA GLY A 254 9.53 27.21 2.94
C GLY A 254 10.65 28.26 2.88
N GLY A 255 10.53 29.31 2.06
CA GLY A 255 11.53 30.39 1.94
C GLY A 255 12.80 30.00 1.17
N ARG A 256 12.84 28.81 0.54
CA ARG A 256 13.97 28.30 -0.24
C ARG A 256 13.80 28.61 -1.74
N SER A 257 13.52 29.87 -2.07
CA SER A 257 13.19 30.32 -3.44
C SER A 257 14.25 29.98 -4.49
N HIS A 258 15.53 29.95 -4.10
CA HIS A 258 16.65 29.57 -4.97
C HIS A 258 16.56 28.11 -5.47
N LEU A 259 15.90 27.21 -4.73
CA LEU A 259 15.62 25.83 -5.16
C LEU A 259 14.32 25.72 -5.95
N ALA A 260 13.33 26.56 -5.62
CA ALA A 260 12.02 26.55 -6.27
C ALA A 260 12.07 27.09 -7.72
N GLN A 261 12.76 28.21 -7.94
CA GLN A 261 12.77 28.90 -9.24
C GLN A 261 13.28 28.04 -10.40
N PRO A 262 14.42 27.32 -10.30
CA PRO A 262 14.90 26.46 -11.39
C PRO A 262 13.91 25.34 -11.73
N LEU A 263 13.23 24.78 -10.72
CA LEU A 263 12.22 23.75 -10.93
C LEU A 263 11.00 24.31 -11.67
N PHE A 264 10.48 25.47 -11.27
CA PHE A 264 9.38 26.11 -11.98
C PHE A 264 9.75 26.50 -13.42
N GLN A 265 10.95 27.04 -13.64
CA GLN A 265 11.46 27.36 -14.98
C GLN A 265 11.62 26.12 -15.86
N ALA A 266 12.08 24.99 -15.31
CA ALA A 266 12.16 23.73 -16.06
C ALA A 266 10.77 23.22 -16.46
N LEU A 267 9.77 23.41 -15.59
CA LEU A 267 8.40 22.96 -15.81
C LEU A 267 7.58 23.88 -16.72
N SER A 268 7.97 25.15 -16.88
CA SER A 268 7.25 26.14 -17.71
C SER A 268 7.14 25.72 -19.18
N LYS A 269 8.03 24.83 -19.64
CA LYS A 269 8.04 24.23 -21.00
C LYS A 269 6.98 23.13 -21.19
N THR A 270 6.17 22.83 -20.18
CA THR A 270 5.10 21.84 -20.28
C THR A 270 4.06 22.24 -21.33
N ARG A 271 3.48 21.24 -22.02
CA ARG A 271 2.35 21.45 -22.96
C ARG A 271 0.99 21.54 -22.24
N ASP A 272 0.97 21.35 -20.93
CA ASP A 272 -0.22 21.45 -20.11
C ASP A 272 -0.46 22.91 -19.71
N HIS A 273 -1.38 23.58 -20.41
CA HIS A 273 -1.68 24.99 -20.14
C HIS A 273 -2.25 25.23 -18.74
N LEU A 274 -2.97 24.27 -18.14
CA LEU A 274 -3.47 24.44 -16.77
C LEU A 274 -2.30 24.54 -15.79
N LEU A 275 -1.32 23.65 -15.95
CA LEU A 275 -0.12 23.65 -15.13
C LEU A 275 0.79 24.84 -15.45
N GLN A 276 0.91 25.22 -16.73
CA GLN A 276 1.71 26.39 -17.12
C GLN A 276 1.20 27.66 -16.44
N THR A 277 -0.11 27.87 -16.42
CA THR A 277 -0.69 29.01 -15.70
C THR A 277 -0.44 28.87 -14.20
N ASP A 278 -0.41 27.65 -13.61
CA ASP A 278 -0.15 27.44 -12.17
C ASP A 278 1.28 27.86 -11.83
N ILE A 279 2.22 27.48 -12.69
CA ILE A 279 3.63 27.85 -12.60
C ILE A 279 3.80 29.36 -12.76
N GLN A 280 3.15 29.98 -13.74
CA GLN A 280 3.25 31.42 -13.97
C GLN A 280 2.77 32.20 -12.75
N HIS A 281 1.61 31.83 -12.20
CA HIS A 281 1.09 32.42 -10.98
C HIS A 281 2.07 32.25 -9.80
N ARG A 282 2.71 31.08 -9.66
CA ARG A 282 3.74 30.86 -8.62
C ARG A 282 4.98 31.72 -8.81
N LEU A 283 5.43 31.95 -10.05
CA LEU A 283 6.58 32.80 -10.37
C LEU A 283 6.30 34.28 -10.10
N GLU A 284 5.05 34.72 -10.29
CA GLU A 284 4.62 36.11 -10.08
C GLU A 284 4.25 36.43 -8.63
N THR A 285 3.81 35.43 -7.87
CA THR A 285 3.37 35.61 -6.48
C THR A 285 4.57 35.67 -5.53
N GLN A 286 4.75 36.80 -4.84
CA GLN A 286 5.58 36.84 -3.64
C GLN A 286 4.84 36.17 -2.48
N THR A 287 5.41 35.09 -1.95
CA THR A 287 4.88 34.41 -0.77
C THR A 287 5.24 35.19 0.49
N SER A 288 4.24 35.74 1.17
CA SER A 288 4.39 36.25 2.53
C SER A 288 4.53 35.09 3.51
N GLN A 289 5.44 35.22 4.48
CA GLN A 289 5.61 34.23 5.54
C GLN A 289 4.39 34.26 6.46
N LEU A 290 3.48 33.30 6.27
CA LEU A 290 2.24 33.21 7.05
C LEU A 290 2.52 32.55 8.39
N GLN A 291 2.09 33.20 9.48
CA GLN A 291 2.23 32.66 10.84
C GLN A 291 1.12 31.62 11.12
N LEU A 292 1.54 30.40 11.47
CA LEU A 292 0.65 29.37 11.98
C LEU A 292 0.33 29.64 13.45
N ASN A 293 -0.93 29.46 13.85
CA ASN A 293 -1.28 29.47 15.27
C ASN A 293 -0.78 28.19 15.96
N SER A 294 -0.84 28.15 17.30
CA SER A 294 -0.35 27.02 18.10
C SER A 294 -1.02 25.70 17.73
N LEU A 295 -2.34 25.70 17.53
CA LEU A 295 -3.11 24.52 17.11
C LEU A 295 -2.64 23.99 15.74
N SER A 296 -2.50 24.87 14.76
CA SER A 296 -2.11 24.51 13.40
C SER A 296 -0.67 24.03 13.33
N SER A 297 0.22 24.66 14.10
CA SER A 297 1.60 24.20 14.27
C SER A 297 1.64 22.80 14.87
N HIS A 298 0.82 22.52 15.89
CA HIS A 298 0.71 21.19 16.49
C HIS A 298 0.20 20.15 15.49
N ILE A 299 -0.83 20.47 14.68
CA ILE A 299 -1.34 19.56 13.64
C ILE A 299 -0.26 19.24 12.61
N LEU A 300 0.51 20.25 12.17
CA LEU A 300 1.59 20.07 11.21
C LEU A 300 2.71 19.19 11.77
N GLU A 301 3.14 19.43 13.01
CA GLU A 301 4.14 18.59 13.68
C GLU A 301 3.65 17.15 13.85
N GLN A 302 2.40 16.95 14.28
CA GLN A 302 1.81 15.61 14.36
C GLN A 302 1.79 14.89 13.00
N LEU A 303 1.49 15.60 11.91
CA LEU A 303 1.53 15.04 10.57
C LEU A 303 2.94 14.60 10.18
N LYS A 304 3.96 15.43 10.46
CA LYS A 304 5.37 15.09 10.19
C LYS A 304 5.84 13.89 11.00
N LEU A 305 5.51 13.86 12.29
CA LEU A 305 5.79 12.72 13.17
C LEU A 305 5.13 11.45 12.64
N THR A 306 3.86 11.51 12.26
CA THR A 306 3.13 10.37 11.68
C THR A 306 3.83 9.84 10.42
N LEU A 307 4.27 10.71 9.51
CA LEU A 307 4.98 10.30 8.31
C LEU A 307 6.34 9.66 8.61
N ASN A 308 7.06 10.19 9.59
CA ASN A 308 8.33 9.62 10.05
C ASN A 308 8.12 8.24 10.70
N ASP A 309 7.07 8.09 11.50
CA ASP A 309 6.69 6.82 12.12
C ASP A 309 6.27 5.79 11.08
N GLU A 310 5.44 6.17 10.11
CA GLU A 310 5.03 5.31 8.98
C GLU A 310 6.25 4.85 8.16
N ARG A 311 7.25 5.72 7.96
CA ARG A 311 8.51 5.34 7.30
C ARG A 311 9.32 4.35 8.13
N ARG A 312 9.47 4.58 9.43
CA ARG A 312 10.29 3.75 10.33
C ARG A 312 9.64 2.40 10.63
N TYR A 313 8.34 2.38 10.88
CA TYR A 313 7.61 1.24 11.44
C TYR A 313 6.55 0.65 10.49
N GLY A 314 6.29 1.28 9.34
CA GLY A 314 5.42 0.73 8.31
C GLY A 314 6.06 -0.39 7.49
N ASN A 315 5.43 -0.75 6.37
CA ASN A 315 6.01 -1.70 5.43
C ASN A 315 7.05 -0.98 4.54
N PRO A 316 8.25 -1.54 4.33
CA PRO A 316 9.23 -0.94 3.42
C PRO A 316 8.69 -0.96 1.98
N ILE A 317 8.57 0.21 1.35
CA ILE A 317 8.05 0.37 -0.02
C ILE A 317 9.12 0.09 -1.07
N SER A 318 10.40 0.28 -0.72
CA SER A 318 11.56 -0.02 -1.57
C SER A 318 12.68 -0.55 -0.68
N ALA A 319 12.78 -1.87 -0.58
CA ALA A 319 13.89 -2.53 0.09
C ALA A 319 15.03 -2.78 -0.92
N PRO A 320 16.31 -2.61 -0.53
CA PRO A 320 17.40 -3.17 -1.32
C PRO A 320 17.20 -4.68 -1.49
N PRO A 321 17.78 -5.30 -2.53
CA PRO A 321 17.67 -6.76 -2.71
C PRO A 321 18.21 -7.48 -1.47
N ALA A 322 17.41 -8.40 -0.95
CA ALA A 322 17.68 -9.19 0.25
C ALA A 322 18.68 -10.31 -0.03
N LEU A 323 19.92 -9.94 -0.37
CA LEU A 323 20.96 -10.85 -0.84
C LEU A 323 21.30 -11.92 0.20
N VAL A 324 21.34 -11.54 1.48
CA VAL A 324 21.67 -12.50 2.55
C VAL A 324 20.53 -13.49 2.75
N THR A 325 19.28 -13.02 2.72
CA THR A 325 18.10 -13.88 2.79
C THR A 325 18.10 -14.92 1.68
N TRP A 326 18.35 -14.49 0.43
CA TRP A 326 18.45 -15.40 -0.71
C TRP A 326 19.63 -16.37 -0.61
N GLY A 327 20.77 -15.91 -0.08
CA GLY A 327 21.93 -16.76 0.19
C GLY A 327 21.61 -17.87 1.20
N ILE A 328 20.92 -17.54 2.29
CA ILE A 328 20.49 -18.52 3.30
C ILE A 328 19.45 -19.49 2.71
N ILE A 329 18.49 -19.01 1.91
CA ILE A 329 17.54 -19.87 1.20
C ILE A 329 18.28 -20.87 0.30
N ALA A 330 19.26 -20.40 -0.48
CA ALA A 330 20.06 -21.24 -1.35
C ALA A 330 20.85 -22.31 -0.57
N LEU A 331 21.43 -21.95 0.58
CA LEU A 331 22.13 -22.91 1.45
C LEU A 331 21.20 -23.99 2.00
N ASN A 332 19.98 -23.64 2.41
CA ASN A 332 18.98 -24.59 2.88
C ASN A 332 18.52 -25.54 1.77
N LEU A 333 18.29 -25.02 0.56
CA LEU A 333 17.97 -25.83 -0.61
C LEU A 333 19.11 -26.80 -0.97
N LEU A 334 20.35 -26.33 -0.91
CA LEU A 334 21.53 -27.16 -1.15
C LEU A 334 21.68 -28.27 -0.11
N ALA A 335 21.54 -27.96 1.18
CA ALA A 335 21.60 -28.95 2.26
C ALA A 335 20.49 -30.01 2.10
N PHE A 336 19.27 -29.59 1.77
CA PHE A 336 18.16 -30.49 1.51
C PHE A 336 18.38 -31.39 0.28
N TYR A 337 18.94 -30.83 -0.80
CA TYR A 337 19.32 -31.59 -1.98
C TYR A 337 20.37 -32.67 -1.63
N ILE A 338 21.41 -32.31 -0.88
CA ILE A 338 22.44 -33.25 -0.42
C ILE A 338 21.81 -34.39 0.41
N ALA A 339 20.96 -34.06 1.39
CA ALA A 339 20.25 -35.07 2.20
C ALA A 339 19.39 -36.01 1.34
N THR A 340 18.71 -35.48 0.33
CA THR A 340 17.90 -36.28 -0.61
C THR A 340 18.76 -37.24 -1.43
N ARG A 341 19.98 -36.85 -1.81
CA ARG A 341 20.91 -37.70 -2.58
C ARG A 341 21.58 -38.80 -1.75
N LEU A 342 21.71 -38.62 -0.44
CA LEU A 342 22.42 -39.54 0.46
C LEU A 342 21.54 -40.59 1.14
N GLY A 343 20.25 -40.65 0.79
CA GLY A 343 19.30 -41.65 1.31
C GLY A 343 17.91 -41.10 1.58
N GLY A 344 17.74 -39.77 1.59
CA GLY A 344 16.45 -39.10 1.74
C GLY A 344 16.43 -38.14 2.93
N SER A 345 15.74 -37.01 2.78
CA SER A 345 15.61 -35.99 3.83
C SER A 345 14.73 -36.42 5.02
N GLN A 346 14.07 -37.58 4.94
CA GLN A 346 13.25 -38.14 6.02
C GLN A 346 13.94 -39.32 6.72
N ASP A 347 15.16 -39.67 6.30
CA ASP A 347 15.97 -40.69 6.97
C ASP A 347 16.76 -40.03 8.12
N ILE A 348 16.44 -40.43 9.35
CA ILE A 348 17.06 -39.92 10.57
C ILE A 348 18.57 -40.17 10.58
N TRP A 349 19.04 -41.31 10.05
CA TRP A 349 20.47 -41.63 10.01
C TRP A 349 21.23 -40.81 8.97
N VAL A 350 20.57 -40.42 7.89
CA VAL A 350 21.14 -39.46 6.93
C VAL A 350 21.28 -38.09 7.59
N LEU A 351 20.22 -37.60 8.25
CA LEU A 351 20.26 -36.32 8.96
C LEU A 351 21.28 -36.31 10.10
N TYR A 352 21.39 -37.40 10.86
CA TYR A 352 22.40 -37.57 11.91
C TYR A 352 23.82 -37.43 11.37
N ARG A 353 24.15 -38.11 10.27
CA ARG A 353 25.46 -38.04 9.61
C ARG A 353 25.76 -36.64 9.05
N LEU A 354 24.72 -35.96 8.57
CA LEU A 354 24.84 -34.59 8.05
C LEU A 354 24.90 -33.51 9.13
N GLY A 355 24.72 -33.86 10.41
CA GLY A 355 24.86 -32.93 11.52
C GLY A 355 23.55 -32.45 12.13
N ALA A 356 22.52 -33.28 12.14
CA ALA A 356 21.37 -33.06 13.00
C ALA A 356 21.84 -32.89 14.46
N LEU A 357 21.13 -32.05 15.21
CA LEU A 357 21.45 -31.84 16.60
C LEU A 357 21.07 -33.09 17.39
N VAL A 358 22.08 -33.66 18.03
CA VAL A 358 21.94 -34.67 19.08
C VAL A 358 22.65 -34.09 20.30
N PRO A 359 21.91 -33.67 21.35
CA PRO A 359 22.49 -32.96 22.49
C PRO A 359 23.68 -33.66 23.13
N SER A 360 23.62 -35.00 23.32
CA SER A 360 24.74 -35.75 23.91
C SER A 360 26.01 -35.65 23.07
N GLN A 361 25.89 -35.75 21.74
CA GLN A 361 27.02 -35.67 20.82
C GLN A 361 27.60 -34.25 20.77
N ALA A 362 26.73 -33.24 20.78
CA ALA A 362 27.17 -31.85 20.84
C ALA A 362 27.96 -31.57 22.13
N LEU A 363 27.53 -32.12 23.27
CA LEU A 363 28.25 -32.05 24.55
C LEU A 363 29.54 -32.88 24.55
N ALA A 364 29.58 -33.99 23.80
CA ALA A 364 30.75 -34.86 23.67
C ALA A 364 31.83 -34.33 22.72
N GLY A 365 31.61 -33.21 22.04
CA GLY A 365 32.61 -32.53 21.20
C GLY A 365 32.14 -32.17 19.79
N ASP A 366 30.98 -32.67 19.34
CA ASP A 366 30.41 -32.35 18.02
C ASP A 366 29.66 -30.98 18.03
N TRP A 367 30.29 -29.93 18.54
CA TRP A 367 29.68 -28.59 18.67
C TRP A 367 29.22 -28.00 17.33
N TRP A 368 29.81 -28.43 16.22
CA TRP A 368 29.44 -28.03 14.86
C TRP A 368 27.98 -28.40 14.52
N ARG A 369 27.40 -29.39 15.21
CA ARG A 369 25.98 -29.79 15.11
C ARG A 369 25.02 -28.67 15.50
N LEU A 370 25.44 -27.72 16.34
CA LEU A 370 24.64 -26.55 16.69
C LEU A 370 24.40 -25.63 15.49
N VAL A 371 25.32 -25.63 14.53
CA VAL A 371 25.26 -24.81 13.32
C VAL A 371 24.60 -25.59 12.19
N THR A 372 25.08 -26.80 11.89
CA THR A 372 24.59 -27.59 10.74
C THR A 372 23.13 -27.97 10.87
N SER A 373 22.64 -28.25 12.07
CA SER A 373 21.23 -28.59 12.32
C SER A 373 20.26 -27.51 11.87
N THR A 374 20.68 -26.23 11.89
CA THR A 374 19.86 -25.08 11.47
C THR A 374 19.58 -25.05 9.96
N PHE A 375 20.33 -25.81 9.16
CA PHE A 375 20.16 -25.91 7.70
C PHE A 375 19.51 -27.22 7.24
N LEU A 376 19.41 -28.21 8.13
CA LEU A 376 18.82 -29.52 7.83
C LEU A 376 17.31 -29.49 8.04
N HIS A 377 16.55 -30.24 7.22
CA HIS A 377 15.10 -30.24 7.26
C HIS A 377 14.54 -31.64 7.06
N PHE A 378 13.57 -32.03 7.89
CA PHE A 378 12.85 -33.30 7.78
C PHE A 378 11.71 -33.19 6.76
N GLY A 379 11.99 -33.57 5.52
CA GLY A 379 10.99 -33.58 4.44
C GLY A 379 10.66 -32.20 3.83
N LEU A 380 9.96 -32.24 2.68
CA LEU A 380 9.73 -31.07 1.84
C LEU A 380 8.79 -30.04 2.48
N ALA A 381 7.76 -30.48 3.21
CA ALA A 381 6.79 -29.59 3.86
C ALA A 381 7.48 -28.71 4.92
N HIS A 382 8.33 -29.32 5.76
CA HIS A 382 9.08 -28.61 6.79
C HIS A 382 10.05 -27.58 6.18
N LEU A 383 10.77 -27.95 5.12
CA LEU A 383 11.61 -27.01 4.37
C LEU A 383 10.79 -25.85 3.79
N SER A 384 9.68 -26.15 3.11
CA SER A 384 8.87 -25.15 2.40
C SER A 384 8.32 -24.08 3.34
N MET A 385 7.83 -24.48 4.52
CA MET A 385 7.34 -23.52 5.52
C MET A 385 8.46 -22.62 6.07
N ASN A 386 9.64 -23.18 6.33
CA ASN A 386 10.79 -22.39 6.80
C ASN A 386 11.30 -21.42 5.73
N LEU A 387 11.42 -21.87 4.47
CA LEU A 387 11.84 -21.00 3.38
C LEU A 387 10.83 -19.89 3.11
N PHE A 388 9.54 -20.18 3.20
CA PHE A 388 8.49 -19.17 3.08
C PHE A 388 8.54 -18.14 4.21
N GLY A 389 8.68 -18.60 5.46
CA GLY A 389 8.85 -17.73 6.63
C GLY A 389 10.12 -16.89 6.53
N LEU A 390 11.25 -17.49 6.16
CA LEU A 390 12.52 -16.81 5.93
C LEU A 390 12.44 -15.80 4.80
N TYR A 391 11.75 -16.11 3.69
CA TYR A 391 11.58 -15.16 2.60
C TYR A 391 10.81 -13.91 3.07
N ILE A 392 9.66 -14.09 3.73
CA ILE A 392 8.83 -12.96 4.17
C ILE A 392 9.52 -12.16 5.29
N LEU A 393 9.95 -12.84 6.35
CA LEU A 393 10.49 -12.20 7.54
C LEU A 393 11.93 -11.75 7.33
N GLY A 394 12.74 -12.56 6.66
CA GLY A 394 14.14 -12.26 6.36
C GLY A 394 14.28 -11.05 5.44
N THR A 395 13.48 -10.95 4.38
CA THR A 395 13.51 -9.76 3.51
C THR A 395 13.16 -8.48 4.28
N PHE A 396 12.17 -8.55 5.19
CA PHE A 396 11.80 -7.42 6.04
C PHE A 396 12.92 -7.04 7.03
N VAL A 397 13.45 -8.01 7.77
CA VAL A 397 14.51 -7.76 8.77
C VAL A 397 15.81 -7.30 8.09
N GLU A 398 16.22 -7.89 6.98
CA GLU A 398 17.39 -7.45 6.21
C GLU A 398 17.23 -6.02 5.70
N ALA A 399 16.03 -5.62 5.26
CA ALA A 399 15.75 -4.26 4.84
C ALA A 399 15.81 -3.24 6.00
N ARG A 400 15.38 -3.63 7.20
CA ARG A 400 15.27 -2.74 8.37
C ARG A 400 16.55 -2.66 9.20
N PHE A 401 17.24 -3.78 9.37
CA PHE A 401 18.43 -3.89 10.19
C PHE A 401 19.72 -3.80 9.35
N GLY A 402 19.64 -4.09 8.05
CA GLY A 402 20.80 -4.22 7.18
C GLY A 402 21.41 -5.63 7.21
N ARG A 403 22.20 -5.94 6.19
CA ARG A 403 22.72 -7.29 5.88
C ARG A 403 23.45 -7.97 7.05
N LEU A 404 24.44 -7.28 7.63
CA LEU A 404 25.29 -7.87 8.68
C LEU A 404 24.52 -8.10 9.98
N ARG A 405 23.63 -7.17 10.36
CA ARG A 405 22.81 -7.29 11.56
C ARG A 405 21.74 -8.37 11.43
N PHE A 406 21.12 -8.47 10.26
CA PHE A 406 20.21 -9.56 9.93
C PHE A 406 20.91 -10.92 10.04
N LEU A 407 22.10 -11.07 9.45
CA LEU A 407 22.86 -12.31 9.54
C LEU A 407 23.22 -12.65 10.99
N PHE A 408 23.65 -11.66 11.77
CA PHE A 408 23.92 -11.82 13.21
C PHE A 408 22.68 -12.30 13.98
N ILE A 409 21.54 -11.62 13.82
CA ILE A 409 20.27 -12.00 14.45
C ILE A 409 19.89 -13.45 14.08
N TYR A 410 19.93 -13.77 12.79
CA TYR A 410 19.55 -15.09 12.28
C TYR A 410 20.43 -16.20 12.88
N LEU A 411 21.75 -16.03 12.85
CA LEU A 411 22.69 -17.02 13.37
C LEU A 411 22.62 -17.14 14.89
N VAL A 412 22.55 -16.03 15.64
CA VAL A 412 22.45 -16.06 17.10
C VAL A 412 21.16 -16.72 17.55
N SER A 413 20.03 -16.43 16.89
CA SER A 413 18.76 -17.10 17.20
C SER A 413 18.76 -18.58 16.86
N GLY A 414 19.26 -18.97 15.69
CA GLY A 414 19.33 -20.37 15.28
C GLY A 414 20.27 -21.19 16.16
N VAL A 415 21.55 -20.81 16.16
CA VAL A 415 22.60 -21.54 16.90
C VAL A 415 22.39 -21.44 18.41
N GLY A 416 21.98 -20.28 18.91
CA GLY A 416 21.70 -20.09 20.33
C GLY A 416 20.49 -20.88 20.81
N SER A 417 19.46 -21.05 19.96
CA SER A 417 18.34 -21.96 20.25
C SER A 417 18.82 -23.41 20.36
N MET A 418 19.64 -23.89 19.42
CA MET A 418 20.24 -25.23 19.47
C MET A 418 21.12 -25.42 20.72
N GLY A 419 21.88 -24.38 21.08
CA GLY A 419 22.68 -24.37 22.32
C GLY A 419 21.82 -24.44 23.58
N PHE A 420 20.71 -23.71 23.63
CA PHE A 420 19.77 -23.74 24.74
C PHE A 420 19.18 -25.15 24.95
N ILE A 421 18.75 -25.81 23.87
CA ILE A 421 18.26 -27.20 23.93
C ILE A 421 19.36 -28.16 24.40
N THR A 422 20.59 -27.96 23.93
CA THR A 422 21.74 -28.77 24.34
C THR A 422 22.03 -28.63 25.84
N LEU A 423 21.92 -27.42 26.39
CA LEU A 423 22.08 -27.18 27.83
C LEU A 423 20.94 -27.78 28.65
N LEU A 424 19.71 -27.80 28.14
CA LEU A 424 18.60 -28.45 28.83
C LEU A 424 18.77 -29.97 28.92
N ALA A 425 19.43 -30.59 27.94
CA ALA A 425 19.76 -32.02 27.99
C ALA A 425 20.63 -32.40 29.20
N LEU A 426 21.44 -31.48 29.74
CA LEU A 426 22.19 -31.69 30.98
C LEU A 426 21.28 -31.87 32.20
N GLN A 427 20.03 -31.44 32.13
CA GLN A 427 19.03 -31.55 33.20
C GLN A 427 18.19 -32.84 33.10
N GLY A 428 18.58 -33.78 32.23
CA GLY A 428 17.91 -35.08 32.09
C GLY A 428 16.66 -35.06 31.19
N THR A 429 16.49 -34.04 30.35
CA THR A 429 15.44 -34.06 29.32
C THR A 429 15.72 -35.13 28.28
N GLN A 430 14.68 -35.74 27.71
CA GLN A 430 14.85 -36.79 26.70
C GLN A 430 15.67 -36.31 25.50
N GLU A 431 16.51 -37.20 25.00
CA GLU A 431 17.33 -36.97 23.82
C GLU A 431 16.45 -36.92 22.57
N GLN A 432 16.37 -35.75 21.94
CA GLN A 432 15.58 -35.53 20.73
C GLN A 432 16.49 -35.10 19.58
N PHE A 433 16.22 -35.65 18.39
CA PHE A 433 16.85 -35.20 17.16
C PHE A 433 16.21 -33.88 16.74
N VAL A 434 16.99 -32.82 16.70
CA VAL A 434 16.50 -31.49 16.32
C VAL A 434 17.15 -31.05 15.01
N VAL A 435 16.31 -30.63 14.07
CA VAL A 435 16.70 -30.06 12.78
C VAL A 435 15.76 -28.91 12.43
N GLY A 436 16.25 -27.94 11.66
CA GLY A 436 15.43 -26.92 11.05
C GLY A 436 15.87 -25.50 11.37
N ALA A 437 15.56 -24.61 10.43
CA ALA A 437 15.82 -23.17 10.57
C ALA A 437 14.81 -22.45 11.47
N SER A 438 13.83 -23.15 12.06
CA SER A 438 12.64 -22.54 12.64
C SER A 438 12.92 -21.70 13.88
N GLY A 439 13.91 -22.08 14.70
CA GLY A 439 14.41 -21.24 15.80
C GLY A 439 14.99 -19.90 15.31
N ALA A 440 15.71 -19.92 14.18
CA ALA A 440 16.22 -18.70 13.55
C ALA A 440 15.10 -17.85 12.95
N VAL A 441 14.12 -18.46 12.29
CA VAL A 441 12.93 -17.77 11.75
C VAL A 441 12.09 -17.14 12.87
N MET A 442 11.88 -17.85 13.98
CA MET A 442 11.21 -17.28 15.16
C MET A 442 12.05 -16.16 15.79
N GLY A 443 13.37 -16.24 15.71
CA GLY A 443 14.27 -15.14 16.01
C GLY A 443 14.03 -13.88 15.20
N LEU A 444 13.70 -14.01 13.91
CA LEU A 444 13.32 -12.87 13.08
C LEU A 444 12.01 -12.23 13.57
N ILE A 445 11.03 -13.03 14.00
CA ILE A 445 9.80 -12.52 14.66
C ILE A 445 10.17 -11.75 15.93
N GLY A 446 11.09 -12.30 16.75
CA GLY A 446 11.62 -11.63 17.93
C GLY A 446 12.28 -10.29 17.62
N ALA A 447 13.11 -10.22 16.58
CA ALA A 447 13.76 -8.97 16.17
C ALA A 447 12.75 -7.94 15.65
N ILE A 448 11.70 -8.36 14.94
CA ILE A 448 10.60 -7.47 14.53
C ILE A 448 9.84 -6.97 15.76
N ALA A 449 9.60 -7.82 16.76
CA ALA A 449 9.00 -7.43 18.03
C ALA A 449 9.88 -6.39 18.75
N ALA A 450 11.21 -6.55 18.75
CA ALA A 450 12.15 -5.60 19.33
C ALA A 450 12.07 -4.22 18.64
N LEU A 451 12.04 -4.20 17.31
CA LEU A 451 11.90 -2.97 16.52
C LEU A 451 10.62 -2.21 16.89
N PHE A 452 9.48 -2.89 16.96
CA PHE A 452 8.20 -2.25 17.26
C PHE A 452 8.04 -1.91 18.74
N TRP A 453 8.59 -2.73 19.64
CA TRP A 453 8.65 -2.41 21.07
C TRP A 453 9.44 -1.13 21.31
N GLN A 454 10.62 -1.01 20.69
CA GLN A 454 11.43 0.20 20.78
C GLN A 454 10.67 1.42 20.26
N GLY A 455 10.04 1.32 19.09
CA GLY A 455 9.26 2.42 18.54
C GLY A 455 8.08 2.84 19.41
N TRP A 456 7.42 1.88 20.05
CA TRP A 456 6.35 2.19 21.00
C TRP A 456 6.90 2.85 22.27
N ARG A 457 7.97 2.33 22.86
CA ARG A 457 8.47 2.76 24.18
C ARG A 457 9.36 4.00 24.14
N GLN A 458 10.11 4.20 23.06
CA GLN A 458 11.07 5.31 22.92
C GLN A 458 10.51 6.42 22.04
N ASP A 459 9.92 6.09 20.89
CA ASP A 459 9.40 7.09 19.95
C ASP A 459 7.92 7.46 20.21
N ASN A 460 7.25 6.75 21.13
CA ASN A 460 5.80 6.86 21.38
C ASN A 460 4.94 6.72 20.10
N ALA A 461 5.46 6.00 19.11
CA ALA A 461 4.83 5.84 17.81
C ALA A 461 3.62 4.91 17.91
N GLN A 462 2.42 5.43 17.61
CA GLN A 462 1.17 4.65 17.70
C GLN A 462 1.19 3.45 16.74
N ILE A 463 1.69 3.64 15.51
CA ILE A 463 1.81 2.56 14.53
C ILE A 463 2.74 1.44 15.03
N ALA A 464 3.82 1.78 15.74
CA ALA A 464 4.72 0.78 16.31
C ALA A 464 4.00 -0.04 17.40
N ARG A 465 3.19 0.60 18.24
CA ARG A 465 2.36 -0.08 19.25
C ARG A 465 1.37 -1.05 18.62
N GLU A 466 0.67 -0.62 17.57
CA GLU A 466 -0.30 -1.46 16.84
C GLU A 466 0.39 -2.66 16.20
N ARG A 467 1.52 -2.45 15.54
CA ARG A 467 2.32 -3.52 14.92
C ARG A 467 2.90 -4.48 15.97
N PHE A 468 3.38 -3.97 17.10
CA PHE A 468 3.86 -4.79 18.20
C PHE A 468 2.76 -5.73 18.72
N ARG A 469 1.52 -5.22 18.91
CA ARG A 469 0.37 -6.05 19.29
C ARG A 469 0.06 -7.14 18.26
N SER A 470 0.14 -6.83 16.96
CA SER A 470 -0.03 -7.84 15.91
C SER A 470 1.04 -8.93 15.99
N ILE A 471 2.30 -8.57 16.25
CA ILE A 471 3.39 -9.55 16.42
C ILE A 471 3.17 -10.41 17.68
N LEU A 472 2.74 -9.83 18.80
CA LEU A 472 2.38 -10.60 19.99
C LEU A 472 1.28 -11.60 19.70
N LEU A 473 0.25 -11.21 18.94
CA LEU A 473 -0.81 -12.13 18.53
C LEU A 473 -0.26 -13.29 17.68
N ILE A 474 0.66 -13.02 16.75
CA ILE A 474 1.32 -14.05 15.96
C ILE A 474 2.11 -15.02 16.86
N ILE A 475 2.86 -14.49 17.83
CA ILE A 475 3.63 -15.31 18.78
C ILE A 475 2.70 -16.20 19.62
N VAL A 476 1.55 -15.68 20.07
CA VAL A 476 0.55 -16.45 20.82
C VAL A 476 -0.04 -17.56 19.95
N ILE A 477 -0.44 -17.26 18.71
CA ILE A 477 -0.97 -18.26 17.78
C ILE A 477 0.07 -19.34 17.50
N GLN A 478 1.33 -18.95 17.24
CA GLN A 478 2.44 -19.89 17.03
C GLN A 478 2.65 -20.79 18.25
N THR A 479 2.63 -20.22 19.46
CA THR A 479 2.80 -20.97 20.71
C THR A 479 1.69 -22.00 20.90
N VAL A 480 0.43 -21.63 20.64
CA VAL A 480 -0.70 -22.58 20.70
C VAL A 480 -0.51 -23.71 19.68
N PHE A 481 -0.06 -23.39 18.47
CA PHE A 481 0.21 -24.38 17.42
C PHE A 481 1.34 -25.34 17.81
N ASP A 482 2.45 -24.82 18.31
CA ASP A 482 3.61 -25.61 18.75
C ASP A 482 3.23 -26.57 19.88
N LEU A 483 2.42 -26.12 20.84
CA LEU A 483 1.97 -26.94 21.97
C LEU A 483 0.92 -27.99 21.56
N SER A 484 0.28 -27.81 20.40
CA SER A 484 -0.74 -28.73 19.89
C SER A 484 -0.17 -29.90 19.06
N LEU A 485 1.09 -29.79 18.63
CA LEU A 485 1.75 -30.78 17.76
C LEU A 485 3.03 -31.30 18.45
N PRO A 486 3.02 -32.55 18.97
CA PRO A 486 4.15 -33.12 19.69
C PRO A 486 5.46 -33.18 18.90
N GLU A 487 5.38 -33.18 17.57
CA GLU A 487 6.54 -33.21 16.67
C GLU A 487 7.27 -31.86 16.59
N ILE A 488 6.71 -30.78 17.15
CA ILE A 488 7.26 -29.44 17.10
C ILE A 488 7.95 -29.08 18.42
N CYS A 489 9.22 -28.70 18.33
CA CYS A 489 9.98 -28.23 19.49
C CYS A 489 9.60 -26.79 19.88
N PHE A 490 8.60 -26.64 20.76
CA PHE A 490 8.20 -25.35 21.31
C PHE A 490 9.38 -24.58 21.93
N LEU A 491 10.22 -25.26 22.73
CA LEU A 491 11.37 -24.63 23.40
C LEU A 491 12.40 -24.09 22.40
N CYS A 492 12.52 -24.72 21.22
CA CYS A 492 13.38 -24.23 20.16
C CYS A 492 12.84 -22.90 19.62
N HIS A 493 11.55 -22.82 19.32
CA HIS A 493 10.92 -21.58 18.85
C HIS A 493 10.97 -20.48 19.92
N ALA A 494 10.59 -20.79 21.16
CA ALA A 494 10.57 -19.84 22.26
C ALA A 494 11.96 -19.24 22.53
N SER A 495 12.99 -20.08 22.65
CA SER A 495 14.38 -19.63 22.84
C SER A 495 14.88 -18.81 21.65
N GLY A 496 14.62 -19.25 20.42
CA GLY A 496 14.98 -18.53 19.20
C GLY A 496 14.36 -17.13 19.14
N GLY A 497 13.05 -17.03 19.45
CA GLY A 497 12.32 -15.76 19.52
C GLY A 497 12.84 -14.81 20.59
N VAL A 498 13.14 -15.31 21.80
CA VAL A 498 13.73 -14.50 22.87
C VAL A 498 15.13 -14.00 22.48
N LEU A 499 15.99 -14.87 21.98
CA LEU A 499 17.33 -14.49 21.51
C LEU A 499 17.26 -13.49 20.35
N GLY A 500 16.27 -13.63 19.46
CA GLY A 500 16.01 -12.71 18.38
C GLY A 500 15.56 -11.33 18.86
N PHE A 501 14.72 -11.29 19.88
CA PHE A 501 14.31 -10.04 20.53
C PHE A 501 15.49 -9.33 21.19
N LEU A 502 16.29 -10.06 21.97
CA LEU A 502 17.46 -9.51 22.67
C LEU A 502 18.54 -9.04 21.70
N SER A 503 18.89 -9.86 20.70
CA SER A 503 19.85 -9.49 19.66
C SER A 503 19.34 -8.33 18.82
N GLY A 504 18.04 -8.28 18.51
CA GLY A 504 17.37 -7.16 17.88
C GLY A 504 17.56 -5.86 18.66
N LEU A 505 17.24 -5.85 19.96
CA LEU A 505 17.45 -4.70 20.85
C LEU A 505 18.93 -4.26 20.90
N LEU A 506 19.86 -5.21 20.91
CA LEU A 506 21.29 -4.94 20.97
C LEU A 506 21.79 -4.21 19.71
N VAL A 507 21.31 -4.59 18.53
CA VAL A 507 21.82 -4.07 17.26
C VAL A 507 20.99 -2.93 16.67
N LEU A 508 19.81 -2.65 17.23
CA LEU A 508 19.02 -1.47 16.89
C LEU A 508 19.80 -0.22 17.32
N ARG A 509 20.19 0.60 16.34
CA ARG A 509 20.79 1.91 16.64
C ARG A 509 19.70 2.82 17.21
N LYS A 510 20.01 3.52 18.32
CA LYS A 510 19.25 4.71 18.69
C LYS A 510 19.35 5.72 17.54
N PRO A 511 18.25 6.39 17.15
CA PRO A 511 18.34 7.48 16.20
C PRO A 511 19.28 8.55 16.76
N SER A 512 20.29 8.92 15.98
CA SER A 512 21.12 10.11 16.19
C SER A 512 20.30 11.36 15.96
#